data_AF-K2IIS3-F1
#
_entry.id   AF-K2IIS3-F1
#
_cell.length_a   1.000
_cell.length_b   1.000
_cell.length_c   1.000
_cell.angle_alpha   90.00
_cell.angle_beta   90.00
_cell.angle_gamma   90.00
#
_symmetry.space_group_name_H-M   'P 1'
#
loop_
_entity.id
_entity.type
_entity.pdbx_description
1 polymer ?
#
loop_
_entity_poly.entity_id
_entity_poly.type
_entity_poly.pdbx_seq_one_letter_code
_entity_poly.pdbx_strand_id
1 'polypeptide(L)'
;MTDDSQMTPEHGPAESTLKKPFRWSRVVLVVSLALNLAVIGTVAGALLRWDAGVDRARAMQVRDFGFGPFVGALETKDRRDVGRMFIRSAGDPREARAEVKAMFAQMITTLKAEPFDQQAFETLLLHQQQKFSSRQEIGAQIVVDQIAQMSASDRAAYATRLEDMLKKPPRSPHTGDGVRDAAPRDGQRQN
;
A
#
# COMPACT_ATOMS: atom_id res chain seq x y z
N MET A 1 47.76 70.46 29.11
CA MET A 1 48.22 70.03 27.77
C MET A 1 48.57 68.55 27.91
N THR A 2 47.66 67.67 27.47
CA THR A 2 47.87 66.38 26.77
C THR A 2 49.21 65.65 26.98
N ASP A 3 49.31 64.33 27.17
CA ASP A 3 48.37 63.24 26.88
C ASP A 3 48.86 61.97 27.60
N ASP A 4 47.92 61.09 27.90
CA ASP A 4 48.09 59.80 28.55
C ASP A 4 48.26 58.68 27.49
N SER A 5 48.67 57.50 27.93
CA SER A 5 48.44 56.20 27.27
C SER A 5 49.34 55.75 26.10
N GLN A 6 50.32 54.94 26.50
CA GLN A 6 50.75 53.68 25.87
C GLN A 6 49.83 53.14 24.75
N MET A 7 50.36 52.99 23.53
CA MET A 7 49.76 52.14 22.50
C MET A 7 50.58 50.87 22.29
N THR A 8 49.98 49.75 22.69
CA THR A 8 50.31 48.38 22.27
C THR A 8 49.95 48.17 20.79
N PRO A 9 50.73 47.39 20.01
CA PRO A 9 50.32 46.99 18.67
C PRO A 9 49.27 45.87 18.75
N GLU A 10 48.03 46.23 18.42
CA GLU A 10 46.91 45.35 18.15
C GLU A 10 47.24 44.37 17.00
N HIS A 11 47.13 43.06 17.28
CA HIS A 11 47.04 42.04 16.23
C HIS A 11 45.61 42.05 15.69
N GLY A 12 45.42 42.67 14.52
CA GLY A 12 44.13 42.69 13.83
C GLY A 12 43.62 41.27 13.53
N PRO A 13 42.30 41.01 13.67
CA PRO A 13 41.74 39.70 13.39
C PRO A 13 41.77 39.44 11.88
N ALA A 14 42.20 38.23 11.52
CA ALA A 14 42.17 37.70 10.16
C ALA A 14 40.76 37.79 9.57
N GLU A 15 40.66 38.34 8.36
CA GLU A 15 39.45 38.36 7.54
C GLU A 15 38.95 36.93 7.28
N SER A 16 37.86 36.54 7.94
CA SER A 16 37.13 35.33 7.57
C SER A 16 36.24 35.62 6.35
N THR A 17 36.62 35.07 5.21
CA THR A 17 35.86 35.16 3.95
C THR A 17 34.43 34.63 4.13
N LEU A 18 33.45 35.52 3.94
CA LEU A 18 32.02 35.19 3.91
C LEU A 18 31.72 34.24 2.74
N LYS A 19 31.61 32.94 3.02
CA LYS A 19 31.09 31.96 2.05
C LYS A 19 29.58 32.17 1.85
N LYS A 20 29.21 32.60 0.65
CA LYS A 20 27.82 32.75 0.16
C LYS A 20 27.00 31.48 0.48
N PRO A 21 25.82 31.58 1.12
CA PRO A 21 25.05 30.41 1.50
C PRO A 21 24.56 29.70 0.24
N PHE A 22 25.18 28.57 -0.06
CA PHE A 22 24.85 27.76 -1.21
C PHE A 22 23.43 27.21 -1.02
N ARG A 23 22.58 27.33 -2.05
CA ARG A 23 21.12 27.12 -2.01
C ARG A 23 20.70 25.64 -1.83
N TRP A 24 21.51 24.82 -1.16
CA TRP A 24 21.21 23.43 -0.82
C TRP A 24 19.91 23.31 -0.03
N SER A 25 19.57 24.30 0.80
CA SER A 25 18.29 24.35 1.50
C SER A 25 17.08 24.36 0.55
N ARG A 26 17.17 25.07 -0.59
CA ARG A 26 16.10 25.06 -1.61
C ARG A 26 16.04 23.73 -2.35
N VAL A 27 17.19 23.10 -2.62
CA VAL A 27 17.22 21.79 -3.28
C VAL A 27 16.63 20.70 -2.38
N VAL A 28 17.03 20.65 -1.11
CA VAL A 28 16.48 19.71 -0.12
C VAL A 28 14.97 19.93 0.08
N LEU A 29 14.51 21.18 0.11
CA LEU A 29 13.09 21.50 0.19
C LEU A 29 12.30 21.00 -1.03
N VAL A 30 12.81 21.23 -2.24
CA VAL A 30 12.16 20.78 -3.48
C VAL A 30 12.13 19.26 -3.57
N VAL A 31 13.22 18.58 -3.20
CA VAL A 31 13.30 17.11 -3.19
C VAL A 31 12.36 16.52 -2.15
N SER A 32 12.33 17.09 -0.94
CA SER A 32 11.40 16.65 0.12
C SER A 32 9.95 16.86 -0.29
N LEU A 33 9.63 18.01 -0.91
CA LEU A 33 8.29 18.29 -1.40
C LEU A 33 7.87 17.33 -2.53
N ALA A 34 8.77 17.06 -3.49
CA ALA A 34 8.53 16.12 -4.57
C ALA A 34 8.32 14.68 -4.06
N LEU A 35 9.10 14.26 -3.06
CA LEU A 35 8.96 12.95 -2.44
C LEU A 35 7.62 12.83 -1.71
N ASN A 36 7.22 13.84 -0.95
CA ASN A 36 5.91 13.88 -0.29
C ASN A 36 4.76 13.83 -1.31
N LEU A 37 4.85 14.57 -2.42
CA LEU A 37 3.86 14.54 -3.50
C LEU A 37 3.86 13.20 -4.26
N ALA A 38 4.99 12.52 -4.40
CA ALA A 38 5.08 11.20 -5.01
C ALA A 38 4.40 10.14 -4.12
N VAL A 39 4.60 10.20 -2.81
CA VAL A 39 3.91 9.33 -1.84
C VAL A 39 2.40 9.59 -1.88
N ILE A 40 1.98 10.86 -1.88
CA ILE A 40 0.56 11.21 -1.96
C ILE A 40 -0.04 10.78 -3.31
N GLY A 41 0.67 11.02 -4.42
CA GLY A 41 0.22 10.67 -5.77
C GLY A 41 0.14 9.17 -6.02
N THR A 42 1.03 8.37 -5.42
CA THR A 42 0.96 6.90 -5.48
C THR A 42 -0.22 6.36 -4.67
N VAL A 43 -0.46 6.90 -3.47
CA VAL A 43 -1.62 6.52 -2.64
C VAL A 43 -2.93 6.97 -3.29
N ALA A 44 -3.04 8.22 -3.76
CA ALA A 44 -4.21 8.73 -4.45
C ALA A 44 -4.45 8.01 -5.79
N GLY A 45 -3.40 7.73 -6.56
CA GLY A 45 -3.47 6.97 -7.79
C GLY A 45 -3.92 5.52 -7.56
N ALA A 46 -3.46 4.88 -6.49
CA ALA A 46 -3.93 3.55 -6.10
C ALA A 46 -5.41 3.56 -5.69
N LEU A 47 -5.86 4.59 -4.96
CA LEU A 47 -7.27 4.76 -4.57
C LEU A 47 -8.18 5.03 -5.77
N LEU A 48 -7.78 5.91 -6.70
CA LEU A 48 -8.55 6.20 -7.92
C LEU A 48 -8.63 5.00 -8.87
N ARG A 49 -7.56 4.19 -8.94
CA ARG A 49 -7.54 2.95 -9.73
C ARG A 49 -8.39 1.84 -9.10
N TRP A 50 -8.74 1.97 -7.83
CA TRP A 50 -9.63 1.06 -7.11
C TRP A 50 -11.12 1.33 -7.39
N ASP A 51 -11.51 2.59 -7.63
CA ASP A 51 -12.89 2.95 -7.97
C ASP A 51 -13.32 2.49 -9.37
N ALA A 52 -12.37 2.26 -10.30
CA ALA A 52 -12.67 1.67 -11.61
C ALA A 52 -12.94 0.14 -11.55
N GLY A 53 -12.74 -0.50 -10.39
CA GLY A 53 -12.81 -1.95 -10.20
C GLY A 53 -13.95 -2.44 -9.31
N VAL A 54 -14.94 -1.62 -9.00
CA VAL A 54 -15.95 -1.86 -7.93
C VAL A 54 -16.69 -3.19 -8.06
N ASP A 55 -16.96 -3.69 -9.28
CA ASP A 55 -17.61 -5.00 -9.45
C ASP A 55 -16.65 -6.19 -9.33
N ARG A 56 -15.37 -6.01 -9.69
CA ARG A 56 -14.33 -7.03 -9.49
C ARG A 56 -13.86 -7.09 -8.02
N ALA A 57 -13.95 -5.96 -7.32
CA ALA A 57 -13.57 -5.80 -5.92
C ALA A 57 -14.51 -6.52 -4.94
N ARG A 58 -15.79 -6.73 -5.31
CA ARG A 58 -16.77 -7.46 -4.47
C ARG A 58 -16.45 -8.96 -4.39
N ALA A 59 -16.00 -9.57 -5.49
CA ALA A 59 -15.58 -10.98 -5.50
C ALA A 59 -14.12 -11.18 -5.00
N MET A 60 -13.32 -10.11 -4.94
CA MET A 60 -11.93 -10.17 -4.44
C MET A 60 -11.85 -10.32 -2.93
N GLN A 61 -12.83 -9.86 -2.15
CA GLN A 61 -12.69 -9.79 -0.69
C GLN A 61 -12.53 -11.15 -0.02
N VAL A 62 -13.35 -12.16 -0.35
CA VAL A 62 -13.18 -13.53 0.21
C VAL A 62 -11.87 -14.15 -0.28
N ARG A 63 -11.46 -13.84 -1.51
CA ARG A 63 -10.20 -14.28 -2.10
C ARG A 63 -8.98 -13.68 -1.39
N ASP A 64 -9.09 -12.47 -0.85
CA ASP A 64 -8.02 -11.77 -0.13
C ASP A 64 -7.79 -12.36 1.29
N PHE A 65 -8.70 -13.20 1.80
CA PHE A 65 -8.57 -13.91 3.09
C PHE A 65 -7.99 -15.33 2.95
N GLY A 66 -7.29 -15.63 1.87
CA GLY A 66 -6.68 -16.94 1.62
C GLY A 66 -7.57 -17.95 0.90
N PHE A 67 -8.81 -17.59 0.57
CA PHE A 67 -9.74 -18.46 -0.17
C PHE A 67 -9.73 -18.24 -1.68
N GLY A 68 -8.69 -17.58 -2.20
CA GLY A 68 -8.61 -17.21 -3.61
C GLY A 68 -8.83 -18.32 -4.62
N PRO A 69 -8.17 -19.48 -4.47
CA PRO A 69 -8.41 -20.64 -5.34
C PRO A 69 -9.82 -21.20 -5.21
N PHE A 70 -10.32 -21.34 -3.98
CA PHE A 70 -11.65 -21.90 -3.70
C PHE A 70 -12.77 -21.06 -4.29
N VAL A 71 -12.76 -19.75 -4.04
CA VAL A 71 -13.75 -18.83 -4.62
C VAL A 71 -13.51 -18.65 -6.12
N GLY A 72 -12.26 -18.71 -6.59
CA GLY A 72 -11.96 -18.58 -8.01
C GLY A 72 -12.50 -19.73 -8.86
N ALA A 73 -12.56 -20.94 -8.32
CA ALA A 73 -13.02 -22.14 -9.01
C ALA A 73 -14.54 -22.26 -9.11
N LEU A 74 -15.27 -21.45 -8.34
CA LEU A 74 -16.73 -21.31 -8.43
C LEU A 74 -17.14 -20.64 -9.74
N GLU A 75 -18.35 -20.93 -10.20
CA GLU A 75 -18.93 -20.26 -11.36
C GLU A 75 -19.22 -18.78 -11.07
N THR A 76 -19.32 -17.97 -12.11
CA THR A 76 -19.54 -16.52 -11.97
C THR A 76 -20.79 -16.18 -11.16
N LYS A 77 -21.85 -17.01 -11.22
CA LYS A 77 -23.05 -16.83 -10.39
C LYS A 77 -22.73 -17.08 -8.92
N ASP A 78 -22.22 -18.26 -8.60
CA ASP A 78 -21.87 -18.68 -7.24
C ASP A 78 -20.85 -17.75 -6.58
N ARG A 79 -19.89 -17.25 -7.35
CA ARG A 79 -18.93 -16.24 -6.88
C ARG A 79 -19.59 -14.96 -6.39
N ARG A 80 -20.62 -14.49 -7.11
CA ARG A 80 -21.38 -13.31 -6.69
C ARG A 80 -22.22 -13.61 -5.47
N ASP A 81 -22.75 -14.82 -5.37
CA ASP A 81 -23.60 -15.24 -4.26
C ASP A 81 -22.79 -15.34 -2.97
N VAL A 82 -21.62 -16.01 -3.03
CA VAL A 82 -20.61 -16.03 -1.95
C VAL A 82 -20.16 -14.62 -1.55
N GLY A 83 -19.87 -13.75 -2.52
CA GLY A 83 -19.50 -12.37 -2.23
C GLY A 83 -20.60 -11.57 -1.50
N ARG A 84 -21.86 -11.75 -1.89
CA ARG A 84 -23.00 -11.11 -1.21
C ARG A 84 -23.23 -11.66 0.19
N MET A 85 -23.11 -12.98 0.37
CA MET A 85 -23.18 -13.60 1.69
C MET A 85 -22.06 -13.09 2.61
N PHE A 86 -20.85 -12.96 2.08
CA PHE A 86 -19.73 -12.44 2.87
C PHE A 86 -19.95 -11.01 3.32
N ILE A 87 -20.39 -10.12 2.43
CA ILE A 87 -20.71 -8.72 2.81
C ILE A 87 -21.80 -8.68 3.88
N ARG A 88 -22.82 -9.56 3.78
CA ARG A 88 -23.90 -9.63 4.78
C ARG A 88 -23.39 -10.10 6.15
N SER A 89 -22.44 -11.04 6.18
CA SER A 89 -21.94 -11.62 7.43
C SER A 89 -20.75 -10.87 8.05
N ALA A 90 -19.87 -10.32 7.21
CA ALA A 90 -18.61 -9.68 7.62
C ALA A 90 -18.62 -8.14 7.58
N GLY A 91 -19.74 -7.54 7.14
CA GLY A 91 -19.93 -6.08 7.10
C GLY A 91 -19.56 -5.41 5.78
N ASP A 92 -19.74 -4.08 5.73
CA ASP A 92 -19.47 -3.30 4.52
C ASP A 92 -17.95 -3.27 4.22
N PRO A 93 -17.53 -3.59 3.00
CA PRO A 93 -16.13 -3.51 2.60
C PRO A 93 -15.52 -2.12 2.73
N ARG A 94 -16.32 -1.05 2.62
CA ARG A 94 -15.86 0.34 2.80
C ARG A 94 -15.49 0.59 4.25
N GLU A 95 -16.30 0.12 5.19
CA GLU A 95 -16.03 0.20 6.62
C GLU A 95 -14.79 -0.62 6.97
N ALA A 96 -14.70 -1.86 6.47
CA ALA A 96 -13.51 -2.70 6.66
C ALA A 96 -12.21 -2.02 6.17
N ARG A 97 -12.26 -1.30 5.04
CA ARG A 97 -11.10 -0.52 4.55
C ARG A 97 -10.77 0.64 5.48
N ALA A 98 -11.77 1.35 5.98
CA ALA A 98 -11.57 2.45 6.92
C ALA A 98 -10.96 1.95 8.24
N GLU A 99 -11.44 0.81 8.76
CA GLU A 99 -10.89 0.12 9.94
C GLU A 99 -9.42 -0.24 9.74
N VAL A 100 -9.08 -0.88 8.62
CA VAL A 100 -7.69 -1.27 8.30
C VAL A 100 -6.79 -0.03 8.23
N LYS A 101 -7.26 1.05 7.57
CA LYS A 101 -6.52 2.31 7.49
C LYS A 101 -6.27 2.92 8.87
N ALA A 102 -7.30 2.96 9.72
CA ALA A 102 -7.21 3.49 11.07
C ALA A 102 -6.22 2.67 11.92
N MET A 103 -6.27 1.35 11.82
CA MET A 103 -5.36 0.46 12.52
C MET A 103 -3.90 0.67 12.09
N PHE A 104 -3.61 0.74 10.79
CA PHE A 104 -2.24 1.02 10.33
C PHE A 104 -1.75 2.39 10.81
N ALA A 105 -2.62 3.39 10.85
CA ALA A 105 -2.26 4.71 11.40
C ALA A 105 -1.91 4.63 12.90
N GLN A 106 -2.62 3.81 13.68
CA GLN A 106 -2.31 3.55 15.08
C GLN A 106 -0.96 2.83 15.23
N MET A 107 -0.72 1.76 14.46
CA MET A 107 0.56 1.04 14.47
C MET A 107 1.75 1.96 14.15
N ILE A 108 1.61 2.81 13.13
CA ILE A 108 2.64 3.80 12.77
C ILE A 108 2.87 4.81 13.89
N THR A 109 1.80 5.27 14.55
CA THR A 109 1.90 6.19 15.69
C THR A 109 2.66 5.55 16.85
N THR A 110 2.32 4.31 17.22
CA THR A 110 3.00 3.57 18.28
C THR A 110 4.48 3.34 17.97
N LEU A 111 4.83 3.02 16.72
CA LEU A 111 6.23 2.85 16.29
C LEU A 111 7.05 4.14 16.33
N LYS A 112 6.40 5.30 16.27
CA LYS A 112 7.06 6.62 16.31
C LYS A 112 7.16 7.19 17.73
N ALA A 113 6.55 6.55 18.72
CA ALA A 113 6.58 7.01 20.10
C ALA A 113 7.98 6.83 20.70
N GLU A 114 8.41 7.82 21.49
CA GLU A 114 9.64 7.77 22.27
C GLU A 114 9.30 8.03 23.74
N PRO A 115 9.50 7.05 24.65
CA PRO A 115 10.06 5.72 24.39
C PRO A 115 9.12 4.80 23.61
N PHE A 116 9.70 3.81 22.92
CA PHE A 116 8.92 2.78 22.22
C PHE A 116 8.10 1.94 23.22
N ASP A 117 6.78 1.88 23.01
CA ASP A 117 5.88 1.03 23.78
C ASP A 117 5.69 -0.31 23.08
N GLN A 118 6.53 -1.28 23.45
CA GLN A 118 6.49 -2.64 22.92
C GLN A 118 5.14 -3.33 23.17
N GLN A 119 4.56 -3.15 24.36
CA GLN A 119 3.34 -3.83 24.76
C GLN A 119 2.12 -3.31 23.99
N ALA A 120 2.05 -1.98 23.77
CA ALA A 120 1.03 -1.39 22.94
C ALA A 120 1.12 -1.88 21.48
N PHE A 121 2.34 -1.98 20.93
CA PHE A 121 2.53 -2.46 19.57
C PHE A 121 2.14 -3.94 19.40
N GLU A 122 2.54 -4.79 20.34
CA GLU A 122 2.14 -6.21 20.36
C GLU A 122 0.62 -6.37 20.42
N THR A 123 -0.05 -5.59 21.28
CA THR A 123 -1.50 -5.59 21.41
C THR A 123 -2.20 -5.25 20.09
N LEU A 124 -1.70 -4.26 19.35
CA LEU A 124 -2.24 -3.91 18.04
C LEU A 124 -2.09 -5.03 17.00
N LEU A 125 -0.94 -5.74 17.00
CA LEU A 125 -0.71 -6.88 16.11
C LEU A 125 -1.65 -8.05 16.42
N LEU A 126 -1.81 -8.39 17.69
CA LEU A 126 -2.71 -9.49 18.11
C LEU A 126 -4.18 -9.15 17.81
N HIS A 127 -4.60 -7.91 18.05
CA HIS A 127 -5.94 -7.47 17.68
C HIS A 127 -6.17 -7.59 16.16
N GLN A 128 -5.18 -7.22 15.34
CA GLN A 128 -5.29 -7.38 13.89
C GLN A 128 -5.38 -8.84 13.46
N GLN A 129 -4.57 -9.72 14.06
CA GLN A 129 -4.63 -11.15 13.81
C GLN A 129 -6.04 -11.69 14.14
N GLN A 130 -6.58 -11.35 15.30
CA GLN A 130 -7.90 -11.82 15.73
C GLN A 130 -9.01 -11.37 14.76
N LYS A 131 -8.97 -10.11 14.30
CA LYS A 131 -9.91 -9.61 13.29
C LYS A 131 -9.79 -10.36 11.96
N PHE A 132 -8.56 -10.66 11.54
CA PHE A 132 -8.32 -11.43 10.33
C PHE A 132 -8.85 -12.87 10.45
N SER A 133 -8.56 -13.57 11.55
CA SER A 133 -9.04 -14.93 11.83
C SER A 133 -10.57 -15.01 11.85
N SER A 134 -11.24 -14.06 12.51
CA SER A 134 -12.71 -14.02 12.53
C SER A 134 -13.31 -13.87 11.13
N ARG A 135 -12.71 -13.02 10.27
CA ARG A 135 -13.16 -12.87 8.87
C ARG A 135 -12.86 -14.13 8.04
N GLN A 136 -11.76 -14.83 8.31
CA GLN A 136 -11.43 -16.10 7.67
C GLN A 136 -12.43 -17.20 8.01
N GLU A 137 -12.85 -17.30 9.27
CA GLU A 137 -13.86 -18.27 9.71
C GLU A 137 -15.20 -18.06 8.99
N ILE A 138 -15.65 -16.80 8.88
CA ILE A 138 -16.85 -16.45 8.10
C ILE A 138 -16.70 -16.88 6.64
N GLY A 139 -15.54 -16.61 6.02
CA GLY A 139 -15.26 -17.01 4.65
C GLY A 139 -15.29 -18.53 4.45
N ALA A 140 -14.68 -19.28 5.37
CA ALA A 140 -14.67 -20.74 5.35
C ALA A 140 -16.10 -21.31 5.41
N GLN A 141 -16.92 -20.82 6.34
CA GLN A 141 -18.30 -21.29 6.48
C GLN A 141 -19.12 -21.06 5.22
N ILE A 142 -19.01 -19.88 4.61
CA ILE A 142 -19.74 -19.55 3.38
C ILE A 142 -19.33 -20.46 2.21
N VAL A 143 -18.02 -20.75 2.08
CA VAL A 143 -17.55 -21.66 1.03
C VAL A 143 -18.08 -23.08 1.27
N VAL A 144 -18.07 -23.55 2.52
CA VAL A 144 -18.64 -24.86 2.88
C VAL A 144 -20.13 -24.91 2.55
N ASP A 145 -20.90 -23.90 2.93
CA ASP A 145 -22.33 -23.83 2.68
C ASP A 145 -22.66 -23.83 1.18
N GLN A 146 -21.86 -23.10 0.38
CA GLN A 146 -22.01 -23.07 -1.08
C GLN A 146 -21.75 -24.46 -1.69
N ILE A 147 -20.69 -25.16 -1.26
CA ILE A 147 -20.36 -26.50 -1.76
C ILE A 147 -21.41 -27.53 -1.30
N ALA A 148 -21.97 -27.38 -0.10
CA ALA A 148 -23.00 -28.26 0.43
C ALA A 148 -24.30 -28.20 -0.39
N GLN A 149 -24.62 -27.06 -1.00
CA GLN A 149 -25.79 -26.86 -1.86
C GLN A 149 -25.62 -27.44 -3.28
N MET A 150 -24.39 -27.76 -3.68
CA MET A 150 -24.10 -28.32 -5.01
C MET A 150 -24.53 -29.78 -5.12
N SER A 151 -24.99 -30.17 -6.32
CA SER A 151 -25.17 -31.57 -6.66
C SER A 151 -23.83 -32.30 -6.71
N ALA A 152 -23.86 -33.64 -6.70
CA ALA A 152 -22.64 -34.44 -6.80
C ALA A 152 -21.86 -34.17 -8.11
N SER A 153 -22.56 -33.97 -9.23
CA SER A 153 -21.95 -33.62 -10.52
C SER A 153 -21.33 -32.22 -10.49
N ASP A 154 -22.00 -31.25 -9.87
CA ASP A 154 -21.50 -29.88 -9.79
C ASP A 154 -20.26 -29.78 -8.90
N ARG A 155 -20.22 -30.54 -7.79
CA ARG A 155 -19.02 -30.65 -6.95
C ARG A 155 -17.85 -31.28 -7.69
N ALA A 156 -18.08 -32.30 -8.51
CA ALA A 156 -17.03 -32.90 -9.33
C ALA A 156 -16.49 -31.90 -10.37
N ALA A 157 -17.37 -31.17 -11.06
CA ALA A 157 -16.96 -30.12 -11.99
C ALA A 157 -16.19 -28.98 -11.29
N TYR A 158 -16.63 -28.58 -10.09
CA TYR A 158 -15.91 -27.61 -9.25
C TYR A 158 -14.51 -28.10 -8.87
N ALA A 159 -14.37 -29.38 -8.46
CA ALA A 159 -13.06 -29.96 -8.13
C ALA A 159 -12.10 -29.90 -9.31
N THR A 160 -12.56 -30.24 -10.53
CA THR A 160 -11.75 -30.13 -11.75
C THR A 160 -11.30 -28.68 -12.00
N ARG A 161 -12.20 -27.70 -11.86
CA ARG A 161 -11.85 -26.28 -11.99
C ARG A 161 -10.83 -25.83 -10.94
N LEU A 162 -10.96 -26.32 -9.70
CA LEU A 162 -10.03 -26.02 -8.62
C LEU A 162 -8.64 -26.59 -8.92
N GLU A 163 -8.55 -27.84 -9.36
CA GLU A 163 -7.28 -28.44 -9.79
C GLU A 163 -6.61 -27.65 -10.91
N ASP A 164 -7.36 -27.25 -11.93
CA ASP A 164 -6.85 -26.47 -13.05
C ASP A 164 -6.30 -25.12 -12.61
N MET A 165 -6.98 -24.45 -11.67
CA MET A 165 -6.52 -23.20 -11.08
C MET A 165 -5.23 -23.37 -10.27
N LEU A 166 -5.10 -24.46 -9.52
CA LEU A 166 -3.88 -24.76 -8.75
C LEU A 166 -2.70 -25.07 -9.68
N LYS A 167 -2.94 -25.72 -10.82
CA LYS A 167 -1.93 -26.01 -11.86
C LYS A 167 -1.51 -24.76 -12.65
N LYS A 168 -2.42 -23.79 -12.83
CA LYS A 168 -2.19 -22.57 -13.62
C LYS A 168 -2.59 -21.32 -12.80
N PRO A 169 -1.76 -20.89 -11.83
CA PRO A 169 -2.07 -19.69 -11.08
C PRO A 169 -2.23 -18.49 -12.03
N PRO A 170 -3.27 -17.64 -11.84
CA PRO A 170 -3.49 -16.50 -12.71
C PRO A 170 -2.25 -15.60 -12.70
N ARG A 171 -1.69 -15.32 -13.87
CA ARG A 171 -0.54 -14.42 -14.04
C ARG A 171 -0.86 -13.08 -13.39
N SER A 172 0.00 -12.63 -12.47
CA SER A 172 -0.09 -11.26 -11.95
C SER A 172 -0.11 -10.28 -13.13
N PRO A 173 -0.96 -9.24 -13.09
CA PRO A 173 -0.93 -8.22 -14.13
C PRO A 173 0.45 -7.58 -14.14
N HIS A 174 1.21 -7.78 -15.21
CA HIS A 174 2.45 -7.06 -15.43
C HIS A 174 2.15 -5.55 -15.47
N THR A 175 2.64 -4.84 -14.45
CA THR A 175 2.80 -3.39 -14.48
C THR A 175 3.82 -3.08 -15.57
N GLY A 176 3.43 -2.25 -16.53
CA GLY A 176 4.08 -2.10 -17.82
C GLY A 176 5.59 -1.86 -17.79
N ASP A 177 6.27 -2.52 -18.73
CA ASP A 177 7.58 -2.11 -19.24
C ASP A 177 7.46 -0.70 -19.80
N GLY A 178 7.80 0.27 -18.97
CA GLY A 178 8.02 1.67 -19.34
C GLY A 178 9.43 1.90 -19.89
N VAL A 179 10.02 0.94 -20.60
CA VAL A 179 11.22 1.21 -21.39
C VAL A 179 10.76 1.76 -22.72
N ARG A 180 10.61 3.08 -22.74
CA ARG A 180 10.56 3.86 -23.98
C ARG A 180 11.83 3.55 -24.75
N ASP A 181 11.67 3.06 -25.97
CA ASP A 181 12.67 3.17 -27.03
C ASP A 181 13.12 4.63 -27.13
N ALA A 182 14.21 4.96 -26.43
CA ALA A 182 14.96 6.17 -26.64
C ALA A 182 15.85 5.94 -27.87
N ALA A 183 15.24 5.98 -29.05
CA ALA A 183 15.99 6.20 -30.27
C ALA A 183 16.66 7.59 -30.19
N PRO A 184 17.97 7.73 -30.42
CA PRO A 184 18.60 9.04 -30.50
C PRO A 184 18.07 9.75 -31.75
N ARG A 185 17.41 10.90 -31.57
CA ARG A 185 17.25 11.87 -32.65
C ARG A 185 18.55 12.65 -32.72
N ASP A 186 19.48 12.19 -33.56
CA ASP A 186 20.61 13.00 -33.98
C ASP A 186 20.08 14.18 -34.80
N GLY A 187 20.14 15.34 -34.16
CA GLY A 187 20.05 16.62 -34.85
C GLY A 187 21.40 16.95 -35.44
N GLN A 188 21.49 16.92 -36.77
CA GLN A 188 22.42 17.76 -37.50
C GLN A 188 21.67 18.47 -38.62
N ARG A 189 21.18 19.66 -38.28
CA ARG A 189 21.20 20.79 -39.21
C ARG A 189 22.62 21.31 -39.26
N GLN A 190 23.20 21.44 -40.44
CA GLN A 190 24.17 22.47 -40.77
C GLN A 190 24.25 22.61 -42.29
N ASN A 191 23.88 23.83 -42.73
CA ASN A 191 24.02 24.47 -44.04
C ASN A 191 23.41 23.82 -45.28
#